data_AF-A0A7C3DQ72-F1
#
_entry.id   AF-A0A7C3DQ72-F1
#
_cell.length_a   1.000
_cell.length_b   1.000
_cell.length_c   1.000
_cell.angle_alpha   90.00
_cell.angle_beta   90.00
_cell.angle_gamma   90.00
#
_symmetry.space_group_name_H-M   'P 1'
#
loop_
_entity.id
_entity.type
_entity.pdbx_description
1 polymer ?
#
loop_
_entity_poly.entity_id
_entity_poly.type
_entity_poly.pdbx_seq_one_letter_code
_entity_poly.pdbx_strand_id
1 'polypeptide(L)' 'MFIIQRVSEYGLLKDWKLLVDIYGIKQIAEVAATIRTLDRRTASYIACMSDTDKNTYQCYTTTPLIQGHWNF' A
#
# COMPACT_ATOMS: atom_id res chain seq x y z
N MET A 1 9.53 2.85 5.93
CA MET A 1 9.37 1.54 6.59
C MET A 1 8.95 0.52 5.54
N PHE A 2 9.87 -0.31 5.04
CA PHE A 2 9.70 -1.15 3.84
C PHE A 2 9.07 -2.53 4.10
N ILE A 3 8.80 -2.88 5.36
CA ILE A 3 8.38 -4.24 5.76
C ILE A 3 6.96 -4.56 5.26
N ILE A 4 6.03 -3.61 5.34
CA ILE A 4 4.63 -3.83 4.90
C ILE A 4 4.58 -4.07 3.39
N GLN A 5 5.34 -3.30 2.62
CA GLN A 5 5.45 -3.48 1.17
C GLN A 5 6.05 -4.84 0.83
N ARG A 6 7.15 -5.24 1.47
CA ARG A 6 7.81 -6.53 1.21
C ARG A 6 6.97 -7.75 1.64
N VAL A 7 6.29 -7.68 2.79
CA VAL A 7 5.39 -8.76 3.24
C VAL A 7 4.15 -8.84 2.35
N SER A 8 3.66 -7.72 1.83
CA SER A 8 2.50 -7.76 0.96
C SER A 8 2.82 -8.19 -0.47
N GLU A 9 4.02 -7.89 -0.98
CA GLU A 9 4.46 -8.33 -2.31
C GLU A 9 5.05 -9.74 -2.32
N TYR A 10 5.75 -10.17 -1.25
CA TYR A 10 6.52 -11.42 -1.21
C TYR A 10 6.26 -12.30 0.02
N GLY A 11 5.48 -11.84 1.00
CA GLY A 11 5.24 -12.58 2.25
C GLY A 11 4.09 -13.58 2.15
N LEU A 12 4.04 -14.55 3.06
CA LEU A 12 2.90 -15.46 3.17
C LEU A 12 1.75 -14.79 3.93
N LEU A 13 0.52 -15.28 3.70
CA LEU A 13 -0.67 -14.88 4.46
C LEU A 13 -0.52 -15.06 5.98
N LYS A 14 0.36 -15.96 6.43
CA LYS A 14 0.69 -16.14 7.85
C LYS A 14 1.45 -14.94 8.42
N ASP A 15 2.46 -14.44 7.70
CA ASP A 15 3.22 -13.25 8.09
C ASP A 15 2.30 -12.03 8.11
N TRP A 16 1.39 -11.93 7.14
CA TRP A 16 0.37 -10.88 7.13
C TRP A 16 -0.52 -10.91 8.39
N LYS A 17 -1.03 -12.10 8.77
CA LYS A 17 -1.84 -12.23 10.00
C LYS A 17 -1.06 -11.83 11.25
N LEU A 18 0.20 -12.22 11.36
CA LEU A 18 1.05 -11.86 12.49
C LEU A 18 1.29 -10.34 12.53
N LEU A 19 1.52 -9.70 11.38
CA LEU A 19 1.68 -8.25 11.28
C LEU A 19 0.41 -7.50 11.73
N VAL A 20 -0.76 -7.98 11.31
CA VAL A 20 -2.05 -7.43 11.73
C VAL A 20 -2.29 -7.62 13.23
N ASP A 21 -1.86 -8.75 13.79
CA ASP A 21 -1.96 -9.03 15.23
C ASP A 21 -1.05 -8.10 16.06
N ILE A 22 0.18 -7.85 15.60
CA ILE A 22 1.16 -7.03 16.33
C ILE A 22 0.86 -5.52 16.23
N TYR A 23 0.56 -5.02 15.02
CA TYR A 23 0.41 -3.57 14.78
C TYR A 23 -1.06 -3.12 14.68
N GLY A 24 -1.96 -4.03 14.35
CA GLY A 24 -3.34 -3.69 14.03
C GLY A 24 -3.53 -3.16 12.61
N ILE A 25 -4.69 -3.46 12.03
CA ILE A 25 -5.01 -3.11 10.65
C ILE A 25 -5.05 -1.59 10.40
N LYS A 26 -5.39 -0.78 11.42
CA LYS A 26 -5.45 0.69 11.31
C LYS A 26 -4.06 1.31 11.15
N GLN A 27 -3.09 0.93 11.99
CA GLN A 27 -1.71 1.44 11.85
C GLN A 27 -1.10 1.03 10.52
N ILE A 28 -1.39 -0.21 10.07
CA ILE A 28 -0.93 -0.69 8.76
C ILE A 28 -1.52 0.17 7.63
N ALA A 29 -2.81 0.52 7.71
CA ALA A 29 -3.47 1.40 6.74
C ALA A 29 -2.86 2.81 6.73
N GLU A 30 -2.60 3.40 7.89
CA GLU A 30 -1.95 4.72 8.00
C GLU A 30 -0.55 4.70 7.38
N VAL A 31 0.26 3.68 7.69
CA VAL A 31 1.60 3.56 7.11
C VAL A 31 1.50 3.30 5.61
N ALA A 32 0.63 2.39 5.16
CA ALA A 32 0.42 2.08 3.75
C ALA A 32 -0.04 3.31 2.95
N ALA A 33 -0.86 4.18 3.55
CA ALA A 33 -1.30 5.42 2.93
C ALA A 33 -0.13 6.38 2.62
N THR A 34 0.95 6.34 3.41
CA THR A 34 2.16 7.14 3.16
C THR A 34 3.08 6.58 2.09
N ILE A 35 2.92 5.30 1.69
CA ILE A 35 3.81 4.64 0.75
C ILE A 35 3.36 4.92 -0.69
N ARG A 36 4.16 5.71 -1.40
CA ARG A 36 3.91 6.14 -2.77
C ARG A 36 4.11 5.04 -3.83
N THR A 37 5.04 4.13 -3.56
CA THR A 37 5.43 3.03 -4.45
C THR A 37 4.69 1.71 -4.16
N LEU A 38 3.70 1.74 -3.26
CA LEU A 38 2.95 0.55 -2.88
C LEU A 38 2.12 0.07 -4.07
N ASP A 39 2.10 -1.25 -4.29
CA ASP A 39 1.28 -1.83 -5.34
C ASP A 39 -0.20 -1.51 -5.11
N ARG A 40 -0.91 -1.09 -6.17
CA ARG A 40 -2.31 -0.69 -6.07
C ARG A 40 -3.20 -1.85 -5.59
N ARG A 41 -2.91 -3.09 -5.99
CA ARG A 41 -3.66 -4.28 -5.55
C ARG A 41 -3.53 -4.46 -4.04
N THR A 42 -2.32 -4.33 -3.52
CA THR A 42 -2.05 -4.35 -2.08
C THR A 42 -2.79 -3.22 -1.36
N ALA A 43 -2.67 -1.98 -1.85
CA ALA A 43 -3.34 -0.84 -1.24
C ALA A 43 -4.87 -1.00 -1.23
N SER A 44 -5.46 -1.56 -2.31
CA SER A 44 -6.89 -1.89 -2.37
C SER A 44 -7.29 -2.95 -1.34
N TYR A 45 -6.46 -3.97 -1.15
CA TYR A 45 -6.71 -5.00 -0.14
C TYR A 45 -6.68 -4.41 1.28
N ILE A 46 -5.69 -3.57 1.58
CA ILE A 46 -5.59 -2.90 2.88
C ILE A 46 -6.76 -1.94 3.10
N ALA A 47 -7.16 -1.18 2.07
CA ALA A 47 -8.33 -0.30 2.10
C ALA A 47 -9.60 -1.08 2.44
N CYS A 48 -9.82 -2.23 1.79
CA CYS A 48 -10.95 -3.11 2.05
C CYS A 48 -10.95 -3.70 3.47
N MET A 49 -9.77 -4.04 3.99
CA MET A 49 -9.62 -4.65 5.33
C MET A 49 -9.71 -3.63 6.47
N SER A 50 -9.34 -2.38 6.21
CA SER A 50 -9.35 -1.29 7.20
C SER A 50 -10.60 -0.41 7.13
N ASP A 51 -11.50 -0.67 6.17
CA ASP A 51 -12.66 0.17 5.87
C ASP A 51 -12.25 1.63 5.61
N THR A 52 -11.16 1.83 4.85
CA THR A 52 -10.65 3.16 4.48
C THR A 52 -10.80 3.41 2.99
N ASP A 53 -10.95 4.68 2.61
CA ASP A 53 -11.07 5.05 1.20
C ASP A 53 -9.75 4.89 0.45
N LYS A 54 -9.78 4.34 -0.76
CA LYS A 54 -8.59 4.12 -1.60
C LYS A 54 -7.88 5.43 -2.01
N ASN A 55 -8.57 6.57 -2.04
CA ASN A 55 -7.97 7.86 -2.37
C ASN A 55 -7.08 8.41 -1.24
N THR A 56 -7.22 7.86 -0.03
CA THR A 56 -6.36 8.21 1.11
C THR A 56 -4.92 7.74 0.90
N TYR A 57 -4.70 6.79 -0.01
CA TYR A 57 -3.41 6.19 -0.28
C TYR A 57 -2.66 6.95 -1.38
N GLN A 58 -1.42 7.35 -1.08
CA GLN A 58 -0.60 8.13 -2.02
C GLN A 58 -0.30 7.39 -3.33
N CYS A 59 -0.25 6.05 -3.34
CA CYS A 59 -0.06 5.25 -4.55
C CYS A 59 -1.21 5.38 -5.59
N TYR A 60 -2.39 5.83 -5.18
CA TYR A 60 -3.53 6.12 -6.07
C TYR A 60 -3.55 7.56 -6.56
N THR A 61 -3.15 8.51 -5.71
CA THR A 61 -3.15 9.95 -6.02
C THR A 61 -1.85 10.43 -6.67
N THR A 62 -0.79 9.61 -6.64
CA THR A 62 0.46 9.95 -7.32
C THR A 62 0.31 9.78 -8.82
N THR A 63 0.02 10.90 -9.47
CA THR A 63 0.22 11.06 -10.91
C THR A 63 1.70 10.83 -11.21
N PRO A 64 2.06 9.90 -12.12
CA PRO A 64 3.42 9.78 -12.61
C PRO A 64 3.88 11.13 -13.13
N LEU A 65 5.04 11.60 -12.68
CA LEU A 65 5.59 12.94 -12.99
C LEU A 65 6.08 13.09 -14.44
N ILE A 66 5.69 12.22 -15.36
CA ILE A 66 6.19 12.21 -16.74
C ILE A 66 5.01 12.08 -17.71
N GLN A 67 4.42 13.23 -18.04
CA GLN A 67 3.74 13.44 -19.31
C GLN A 67 4.66 14.33 -20.16
N GLY A 68 5.23 13.75 -21.23
CA GLY A 68 6.17 14.39 -22.15
C GLY A 68 7.62 13.94 -21.86
N HIS A 69 8.43 13.48 -22.81
CA HIS A 69 8.36 13.57 -24.27
C HIS A 69 9.43 12.60 -24.80
N TRP A 70 9.03 11.51 -25.46
CA TRP A 70 9.92 10.84 -26.40
C TRP A 70 9.28 11.01 -27.77
N ASN A 71 9.48 12.21 -28.34
CA ASN A 71 9.32 12.39 -29.78
C ASN A 71 10.37 11.50 -30.45
N PHE A 72 9.89 10.41 -31.04
CA PHE A 72 10.65 9.55 -31.92
C PHE A 72 10.77 10.17 -33.31
#